data_AF-A0A6I5NXT7-F1
#
_entry.id   AF-A0A6I5NXT7-F1
#
_cell.length_a   1.000
_cell.length_b   1.000
_cell.length_c   1.000
_cell.angle_alpha   90.00
_cell.angle_beta   90.00
_cell.angle_gamma   90.00
#
_symmetry.space_group_name_H-M   'P 1'
#
loop_
_entity.id
_entity.type
_entity.pdbx_description
1 polymer ?
#
loop_
_entity_poly.entity_id
_entity_poly.type
_entity_poly.pdbx_seq_one_letter_code
_entity_poly.pdbx_strand_id
1 'polypeptide(L)'
;MSIERQQPPTDTSIRRLVLVSAFRLSMVWDLLTTFLGSLIILGSASFIALGLSLVGSLTVEAFNFSTKSIWERRRGKRPEVGLLKLIWFFAIAFDFWTSLTCNTTYVALQQFSLGQSISLSQLFAQLTIGQILIVLFVTMLTTVSPMMVGYIRDRNLDFLT
;
A
#
# COMPACT_ATOMS: atom_id res chain seq x y z
N MET A 1 -52.36 12.08 15.19
CA MET A 1 -51.41 13.22 15.29
C MET A 1 -50.17 12.73 16.00
N SER A 2 -49.15 12.34 15.24
CA SER A 2 -47.74 12.23 15.67
C SER A 2 -46.92 11.83 14.44
N ILE A 3 -46.37 12.86 13.78
CA ILE A 3 -45.43 12.69 12.67
C ILE A 3 -44.11 12.24 13.29
N GLU A 4 -43.78 10.97 13.12
CA GLU A 4 -42.50 10.39 13.51
C GLU A 4 -41.41 10.99 12.61
N ARG A 5 -40.68 11.99 13.12
CA ARG A 5 -39.48 12.52 12.47
C ARG A 5 -38.36 11.49 12.61
N GLN A 6 -38.21 10.62 11.62
CA GLN A 6 -36.95 9.89 11.42
C GLN A 6 -35.87 10.91 11.02
N GLN A 7 -34.99 11.26 11.96
CA GLN A 7 -33.72 11.93 11.66
C GLN A 7 -32.82 10.99 10.84
N PRO A 8 -32.04 11.49 9.87
CA PRO A 8 -31.43 10.66 8.85
C PRO A 8 -30.13 9.98 9.32
N PRO A 9 -29.68 8.90 8.65
CA PRO A 9 -28.41 8.21 8.93
C PRO A 9 -27.21 8.94 8.31
N THR A 10 -27.02 10.23 8.61
CA THR A 10 -25.98 11.06 7.98
C THR A 10 -24.59 10.87 8.59
N ASP A 11 -24.50 10.64 9.90
CA ASP A 11 -23.23 10.69 10.63
C ASP A 11 -22.31 9.48 10.36
N THR A 12 -22.89 8.30 10.15
CA THR A 12 -22.16 7.09 9.73
C THR A 12 -21.68 7.19 8.28
N SER A 13 -22.42 7.88 7.41
CA SER A 13 -22.04 8.06 6.00
C SER A 13 -20.79 8.93 5.84
N ILE A 14 -20.67 10.01 6.61
CA ILE A 14 -19.54 10.95 6.55
C ILE A 14 -18.27 10.29 7.08
N ARG A 15 -18.33 9.65 8.25
CA ARG A 15 -17.17 8.95 8.84
C ARG A 15 -16.63 7.89 7.89
N ARG A 16 -17.53 7.13 7.26
CA ARG A 16 -17.17 6.12 6.25
C ARG A 16 -16.52 6.76 5.02
N LEU A 17 -17.09 7.84 4.50
CA LEU A 17 -16.55 8.56 3.34
C LEU A 17 -15.12 9.07 3.61
N VAL A 18 -14.90 9.67 4.78
CA VAL A 18 -13.59 10.20 5.20
C VAL A 18 -12.56 9.07 5.28
N LEU A 19 -12.89 7.97 5.97
CA LEU A 19 -12.00 6.82 6.11
C LEU A 19 -11.67 6.16 4.76
N VAL A 20 -12.67 5.94 3.92
CA VAL A 20 -12.45 5.34 2.59
C VAL A 20 -11.60 6.25 1.70
N SER A 21 -11.86 7.56 1.74
CA SER A 21 -11.05 8.53 0.99
C SER A 21 -9.61 8.57 1.48
N ALA A 22 -9.38 8.51 2.80
CA ALA A 22 -8.05 8.45 3.38
C ALA A 22 -7.29 7.19 2.95
N PHE A 23 -7.92 6.01 3.01
CA PHE A 23 -7.30 4.77 2.54
C PHE A 23 -7.02 4.77 1.04
N ARG A 24 -7.89 5.36 0.21
CA ARG A 24 -7.65 5.50 -1.23
C ARG A 24 -6.49 6.43 -1.53
N LEU A 25 -6.39 7.56 -0.83
CA LEU A 25 -5.26 8.48 -1.00
C LEU A 25 -3.95 7.81 -0.58
N SER A 26 -3.97 7.10 0.55
CA SER A 26 -2.84 6.34 1.07
C SER A 26 -2.43 5.20 0.13
N MET A 27 -3.38 4.52 -0.52
CA MET A 27 -3.16 3.53 -1.59
C MET A 27 -2.46 4.14 -2.81
N VAL A 28 -2.89 5.33 -3.26
CA VAL A 28 -2.20 6.03 -4.37
C VAL A 28 -0.77 6.40 -3.97
N TRP A 29 -0.57 6.84 -2.73
CA TRP A 29 0.77 7.13 -2.22
C TRP A 29 1.65 5.88 -2.17
N ASP A 30 1.11 4.75 -1.69
CA ASP A 30 1.79 3.45 -1.65
C ASP A 30 2.28 3.02 -3.03
N LEU A 31 1.40 3.09 -4.05
CA LEU A 31 1.76 2.81 -5.43
C LEU A 31 2.92 3.69 -5.94
N LEU A 32 2.89 4.99 -5.59
CA LEU A 32 3.95 5.94 -5.96
C LEU A 32 5.26 5.61 -5.24
N THR A 33 5.24 5.33 -3.94
CA THR A 33 6.44 5.02 -3.17
C THR A 33 7.04 3.68 -3.54
N THR A 34 6.23 2.71 -3.93
CA THR A 34 6.69 1.41 -4.46
C THR A 34 7.32 1.58 -5.83
N PHE A 35 6.75 2.40 -6.71
CA PHE A 35 7.34 2.73 -8.01
C PHE A 35 8.69 3.47 -7.86
N LEU A 36 8.72 4.54 -7.07
CA LEU A 36 9.93 5.36 -6.85
C LEU A 36 11.01 4.59 -6.09
N GLY A 37 10.61 3.82 -5.07
CA GLY A 37 11.49 2.93 -4.32
C GLY A 37 12.15 1.89 -5.21
N SER A 38 11.40 1.31 -6.15
CA SER A 38 11.94 0.38 -7.15
C SER A 38 12.99 1.05 -8.04
N LEU A 39 12.78 2.29 -8.48
CA LEU A 39 13.78 3.03 -9.25
C LEU A 39 15.05 3.35 -8.43
N ILE A 40 14.89 3.70 -7.15
CA ILE A 40 16.03 3.92 -6.24
C ILE A 40 16.84 2.62 -6.10
N ILE A 41 16.17 1.50 -5.87
CA ILE A 41 16.81 0.18 -5.72
C ILE A 41 17.53 -0.25 -7.01
N LEU A 42 16.90 -0.03 -8.17
CA LEU A 42 17.52 -0.32 -9.47
C LEU A 42 18.64 0.67 -9.81
N GLY A 43 18.69 1.84 -9.14
CA GLY A 43 19.70 2.87 -9.36
C GLY A 43 19.69 3.48 -10.76
N SER A 44 18.59 3.37 -11.51
CA SER A 44 18.51 3.72 -12.93
C SER A 44 17.13 4.23 -13.33
N ALA A 45 17.09 5.21 -14.24
CA ALA A 45 15.89 5.66 -14.95
C ALA A 45 15.88 5.21 -16.43
N SER A 46 16.60 4.14 -16.76
CA SER A 46 16.52 3.55 -18.10
C SER A 46 15.09 3.08 -18.42
N PHE A 47 14.74 2.98 -19.70
CA PHE A 47 13.42 2.50 -20.14
C PHE A 47 13.05 1.14 -19.50
N ILE A 48 14.03 0.24 -19.38
CA ILE A 48 13.83 -1.07 -18.75
C ILE A 48 13.54 -0.91 -17.26
N ALA A 49 14.30 -0.07 -16.54
CA ALA A 49 14.07 0.18 -15.12
C ALA A 49 12.69 0.81 -14.86
N LEU A 50 12.28 1.78 -15.69
CA LEU A 50 10.94 2.37 -15.63
C LEU A 50 9.85 1.32 -15.87
N GLY A 51 10.02 0.47 -16.88
CA GLY A 51 9.08 -0.61 -17.19
C GLY A 51 8.96 -1.62 -16.05
N LEU A 52 10.09 -2.06 -15.49
CA LEU A 52 10.13 -2.99 -14.36
C LEU A 52 9.48 -2.38 -13.11
N SER A 53 9.81 -1.14 -12.77
CA SER A 53 9.23 -0.45 -11.62
C SER A 53 7.72 -0.25 -11.77
N LEU A 54 7.24 0.09 -12.98
CA LEU A 54 5.81 0.29 -13.24
C LEU A 54 5.03 -1.02 -13.19
N VAL A 55 5.50 -2.05 -13.89
CA VAL A 55 4.85 -3.38 -13.88
C VAL A 55 4.91 -3.98 -12.47
N GLY A 56 6.04 -3.85 -11.79
CA GLY A 56 6.23 -4.29 -10.42
C GLY A 56 5.25 -3.64 -9.46
N SER A 57 5.18 -2.30 -9.44
CA SER A 57 4.29 -1.57 -8.54
C SER A 57 2.82 -1.91 -8.78
N LEU A 58 2.37 -1.96 -10.05
CA LEU A 58 0.99 -2.33 -10.37
C LEU A 58 0.65 -3.77 -10.00
N THR A 59 1.58 -4.70 -10.20
CA THR A 59 1.36 -6.12 -9.85
C THR A 59 1.25 -6.28 -8.33
N VAL A 60 2.17 -5.67 -7.60
CA VAL A 60 2.20 -5.68 -6.13
C VAL A 60 0.94 -5.07 -5.56
N GLU A 61 0.53 -3.91 -6.07
CA GLU A 61 -0.70 -3.23 -5.72
C GLU A 61 -1.93 -4.11 -5.94
N ALA A 62 -2.00 -4.82 -7.07
CA ALA A 62 -3.09 -5.73 -7.37
C ALA A 62 -3.15 -6.92 -6.37
N PHE A 63 -2.00 -7.44 -5.95
CA PHE A 63 -1.93 -8.48 -4.90
C PHE A 63 -2.37 -7.94 -3.55
N ASN A 64 -1.89 -6.76 -3.12
CA ASN A 64 -2.32 -6.11 -1.88
C ASN A 64 -3.83 -5.87 -1.86
N PHE A 65 -4.36 -5.31 -2.94
CA PHE A 65 -5.80 -5.07 -3.10
C PHE A 65 -6.63 -6.37 -3.03
N SER A 66 -6.07 -7.48 -3.53
CA SER A 66 -6.75 -8.78 -3.59
C SER A 66 -6.65 -9.60 -2.30
N THR A 67 -6.15 -9.03 -1.21
CA THR A 67 -5.92 -9.73 0.08
C THR A 67 -7.14 -10.55 0.53
N LYS A 68 -8.35 -9.96 0.56
CA LYS A 68 -9.57 -10.68 0.97
C LYS A 68 -9.80 -11.93 0.12
N SER A 69 -9.71 -11.79 -1.22
CA SER A 69 -9.92 -12.89 -2.17
C SER A 69 -8.91 -14.04 -2.01
N ILE A 70 -7.65 -13.70 -1.72
CA ILE A 70 -6.55 -14.67 -1.53
C ILE A 70 -6.69 -15.44 -0.22
N TRP A 71 -7.21 -14.78 0.83
CA TRP A 71 -7.26 -15.34 2.19
C TRP A 71 -8.63 -15.93 2.59
N GLU A 72 -9.73 -15.55 1.94
CA GLU A 72 -11.06 -16.08 2.28
C GLU A 72 -11.27 -17.55 1.85
N ARG A 73 -11.77 -18.33 2.81
CA ARG A 73 -11.79 -19.80 2.88
C ARG A 73 -12.71 -20.55 1.90
N ARG A 74 -13.24 -19.92 0.84
CA ARG A 74 -14.26 -20.59 -0.01
C ARG A 74 -13.71 -21.57 -1.05
N ARG A 75 -12.40 -21.71 -1.22
CA ARG A 75 -11.81 -22.67 -2.18
C ARG A 75 -10.92 -23.67 -1.45
N GLY A 76 -11.28 -24.94 -1.56
CA GLY A 76 -10.69 -26.08 -0.87
C GLY A 76 -9.18 -26.25 -1.10
N LYS A 77 -8.61 -27.26 -0.44
CA LYS A 77 -7.17 -27.61 -0.37
C LYS A 77 -6.49 -27.81 -1.75
N ARG A 78 -6.32 -26.74 -2.52
CA ARG A 78 -5.61 -26.73 -3.79
C ARG A 78 -4.21 -26.14 -3.60
N PRO A 79 -3.16 -26.78 -4.13
CA PRO A 79 -1.78 -26.27 -4.03
C PRO A 79 -1.63 -24.86 -4.62
N GLU A 80 -2.47 -24.51 -5.61
CA GLU A 80 -2.58 -23.18 -6.22
C GLU A 80 -2.83 -22.06 -5.19
N VAL A 81 -3.63 -22.32 -4.15
CA VAL A 81 -3.92 -21.34 -3.09
C VAL A 81 -2.69 -21.08 -2.23
N GLY A 82 -1.87 -22.11 -2.00
CA GLY A 82 -0.60 -21.97 -1.29
C GLY A 82 0.38 -21.08 -2.04
N LEU A 83 0.52 -21.32 -3.36
CA LEU A 83 1.36 -20.49 -4.22
C LEU A 83 0.88 -19.05 -4.27
N LEU A 84 -0.43 -18.82 -4.36
CA LEU A 84 -1.00 -17.47 -4.39
C LEU A 84 -0.71 -16.69 -3.11
N LYS A 85 -0.80 -17.35 -1.95
CA LYS A 85 -0.44 -16.74 -0.65
C LYS A 85 1.05 -16.45 -0.53
N LEU A 86 1.90 -17.32 -1.09
CA LEU A 86 3.33 -17.11 -1.12
C LEU A 86 3.69 -15.89 -1.99
N ILE A 87 3.13 -15.79 -3.20
CA ILE A 87 3.33 -14.64 -4.09
C ILE A 87 2.80 -13.36 -3.43
N TRP A 88 1.63 -13.42 -2.79
CA TRP A 88 1.09 -12.29 -2.03
C TRP A 88 2.03 -11.85 -0.91
N PHE A 89 2.63 -12.78 -0.17
CA PHE A 89 3.58 -12.45 0.88
C PHE A 89 4.82 -11.76 0.31
N PHE A 90 5.36 -12.24 -0.81
CA PHE A 90 6.47 -11.59 -1.50
C PHE A 90 6.09 -10.20 -2.03
N ALA A 91 4.87 -10.04 -2.54
CA ALA A 91 4.36 -8.75 -2.99
C ALA A 91 4.37 -7.74 -1.84
N ILE A 92 3.83 -8.09 -0.67
CA ILE A 92 3.84 -7.22 0.52
C ILE A 92 5.24 -6.91 1.00
N ALA A 93 6.11 -7.92 1.06
CA ALA A 93 7.48 -7.71 1.51
C ALA A 93 8.23 -6.74 0.57
N PHE A 94 8.02 -6.90 -0.75
CA PHE A 94 8.59 -6.02 -1.76
C PHE A 94 8.00 -4.60 -1.67
N ASP A 95 6.68 -4.49 -1.52
CA ASP A 95 5.96 -3.23 -1.34
C ASP A 95 6.48 -2.44 -0.15
N PHE A 96 6.51 -3.09 1.02
CA PHE A 96 7.03 -2.51 2.24
C PHE A 96 8.49 -2.09 2.09
N TRP A 97 9.33 -2.93 1.50
CA TRP A 97 10.74 -2.64 1.30
C TRP A 97 10.98 -1.45 0.37
N THR A 98 10.30 -1.40 -0.77
CA THR A 98 10.42 -0.33 -1.76
C THR A 98 9.88 0.99 -1.20
N SER A 99 8.69 0.97 -0.58
CA SER A 99 8.11 2.13 0.08
C SER A 99 8.95 2.63 1.25
N LEU A 100 9.51 1.73 2.07
CA LEU A 100 10.46 2.09 3.13
C LEU A 100 11.71 2.76 2.55
N THR A 101 12.28 2.19 1.48
CA THR A 101 13.45 2.75 0.80
C THR A 101 13.14 4.15 0.29
N CYS A 102 12.01 4.34 -0.38
CA CYS A 102 11.58 5.64 -0.89
C CYS A 102 11.39 6.66 0.23
N ASN A 103 10.61 6.33 1.26
CA ASN A 103 10.32 7.24 2.37
C ASN A 103 11.60 7.60 3.15
N THR A 104 12.47 6.63 3.43
CA THR A 104 13.73 6.87 4.13
C THR A 104 14.65 7.77 3.30
N THR A 105 14.77 7.50 1.99
CA THR A 105 15.59 8.31 1.08
C THR A 105 15.10 9.75 1.03
N TYR A 106 13.79 9.95 0.91
CA TYR A 106 13.19 11.29 0.89
C TYR A 106 13.42 12.06 2.18
N VAL A 107 13.28 11.41 3.34
CA VAL A 107 13.46 12.09 4.62
C VAL A 107 14.94 12.34 4.94
N ALA A 108 15.83 11.40 4.59
CA ALA A 108 17.26 11.51 4.89
C ALA A 108 17.96 12.51 3.95
N LEU A 109 17.70 12.42 2.65
CA LEU A 109 18.43 13.20 1.66
C LEU A 109 17.67 14.44 1.18
N GLN A 110 16.36 14.54 1.46
CA GLN A 110 15.46 15.60 0.97
C GLN A 110 15.41 15.73 -0.56
N GLN A 111 16.02 14.78 -1.28
CA GLN A 111 16.11 14.76 -2.74
C GLN A 111 15.98 13.33 -3.26
N PHE A 112 15.46 13.21 -4.47
CA PHE A 112 15.43 11.96 -5.21
C PHE A 112 16.68 11.87 -6.10
N SER A 113 17.65 11.05 -5.73
CA SER A 113 18.89 10.85 -6.49
C SER A 113 19.02 9.39 -6.92
N LEU A 114 19.12 9.17 -8.23
CA LEU A 114 19.34 7.85 -8.82
C LEU A 114 20.83 7.63 -9.05
N GLY A 115 21.31 6.40 -8.84
CA GLY A 115 22.69 6.01 -9.11
C GLY A 115 23.65 6.13 -7.93
N GLN A 116 23.18 6.55 -6.75
CA GLN A 116 23.91 6.35 -5.50
C GLN A 116 23.43 5.07 -4.82
N SER A 117 24.29 4.06 -4.74
CA SER A 117 24.04 2.82 -4.00
C SER A 117 24.20 3.08 -2.50
N ILE A 118 23.32 3.89 -1.91
CA ILE A 118 23.29 4.10 -0.45
C ILE A 118 22.50 2.95 0.16
N SER A 119 23.07 2.25 1.13
CA SER A 119 22.36 1.19 1.82
C SER A 119 21.27 1.77 2.73
N LEU A 120 20.18 1.03 2.92
CA LEU A 120 19.10 1.46 3.84
C LEU A 120 19.62 1.73 5.26
N SER A 121 20.62 0.96 5.72
CA SER A 121 21.27 1.19 7.02
C SER A 121 21.97 2.55 7.12
N GLN A 122 22.61 3.02 6.04
CA GLN A 122 23.24 4.34 6.00
C GLN A 122 22.19 5.45 5.98
N LEU A 123 21.07 5.27 5.27
CA LEU A 123 19.97 6.22 5.30
C LEU A 123 19.37 6.34 6.70
N PHE A 124 19.14 5.22 7.39
CA PHE A 124 18.65 5.23 8.77
C PHE A 124 19.62 5.92 9.75
N ALA A 125 20.93 5.77 9.55
CA ALA A 125 21.93 6.43 10.39
C ALA A 125 21.93 7.96 10.27
N GLN A 126 21.38 8.50 9.17
CA GLN A 126 21.24 9.94 8.95
C GLN A 126 19.95 10.52 9.54
N LEU A 127 19.04 9.67 10.04
CA LEU A 127 17.75 10.08 10.56
C LEU A 127 17.76 10.22 12.08
N THR A 128 17.06 11.25 12.56
CA THR A 128 16.67 11.36 13.96
C THR A 128 15.63 10.28 14.32
N ILE A 129 15.52 9.93 15.59
CA ILE A 129 14.54 8.93 16.03
C ILE A 129 13.08 9.31 15.68
N GLY A 130 12.75 10.61 15.73
CA GLY A 130 11.44 11.10 15.33
C GLY A 130 11.15 10.86 13.84
N GLN A 131 12.13 11.11 12.98
CA GLN A 131 12.02 10.84 11.54
C GLN A 131 11.87 9.33 11.26
N ILE A 132 12.62 8.48 11.97
CA ILE A 132 12.50 7.02 11.85
C ILE A 132 11.08 6.58 12.19
N LEU A 133 10.52 7.07 13.30
CA LEU A 133 9.15 6.73 13.71
C LEU A 133 8.12 7.16 12.68
N ILE A 134 8.26 8.37 12.11
CA ILE A 134 7.35 8.86 11.05
C ILE A 134 7.46 7.98 9.80
N VAL A 135 8.68 7.67 9.35
CA VAL A 135 8.91 6.82 8.17
C VAL A 135 8.29 5.44 8.36
N LEU A 136 8.51 4.80 9.51
CA LEU A 136 7.94 3.50 9.81
C LEU A 136 6.41 3.54 9.89
N PHE A 137 5.86 4.56 10.54
CA PHE A 137 4.42 4.74 10.67
C PHE A 137 3.74 4.94 9.31
N VAL A 138 4.27 5.86 8.50
CA VAL A 138 3.72 6.16 7.17
C VAL A 138 3.82 4.93 6.27
N THR A 139 4.98 4.27 6.24
CA THR A 139 5.18 3.07 5.40
C THR A 139 4.22 1.94 5.79
N MET A 140 4.06 1.67 7.09
CA MET A 140 3.08 0.67 7.57
C MET A 140 1.65 1.04 7.15
N LEU A 141 1.27 2.30 7.33
CA LEU A 141 -0.08 2.76 7.02
C LEU A 141 -0.37 2.65 5.51
N THR A 142 0.59 3.03 4.67
CA THR A 142 0.43 3.01 3.21
C THR A 142 0.36 1.59 2.69
N THR A 143 1.27 0.71 3.10
CA THR A 143 1.30 -0.71 2.67
C THR A 143 0.01 -1.46 3.04
N VAL A 144 -0.61 -1.15 4.19
CA VAL A 144 -1.88 -1.79 4.62
C VAL A 144 -3.09 -1.18 3.90
N SER A 145 -2.97 0.03 3.37
CA SER A 145 -4.10 0.78 2.81
C SER A 145 -4.79 0.09 1.63
N PRO A 146 -4.10 -0.42 0.60
CA PRO A 146 -4.76 -1.12 -0.50
C PRO A 146 -5.54 -2.36 -0.03
N MET A 147 -5.03 -3.07 0.98
CA MET A 147 -5.73 -4.20 1.59
C MET A 147 -7.07 -3.75 2.18
N MET A 148 -7.05 -2.67 2.97
CA MET A 148 -8.25 -2.10 3.59
C MET A 148 -9.25 -1.61 2.55
N VAL A 149 -8.80 -0.98 1.47
CA VAL A 149 -9.68 -0.58 0.35
C VAL A 149 -10.31 -1.81 -0.30
N GLY A 150 -9.54 -2.87 -0.55
CA GLY A 150 -10.04 -4.15 -1.09
C GLY A 150 -11.12 -4.77 -0.20
N TYR A 151 -10.86 -4.86 1.11
CA TYR A 151 -11.84 -5.37 2.08
C TYR A 151 -13.14 -4.56 2.11
N ILE A 152 -13.04 -3.22 2.07
CA ILE A 152 -14.22 -2.34 2.09
C ILE A 152 -15.02 -2.45 0.79
N ARG A 153 -14.35 -2.53 -0.37
CA ARG A 153 -15.02 -2.68 -1.68
C ARG A 153 -15.84 -3.95 -1.71
N ASP A 154 -15.24 -5.07 -1.32
CA ASP A 154 -15.90 -6.36 -1.44
C ASP A 154 -17.09 -6.49 -0.49
N ARG A 155 -17.04 -5.87 0.71
CA ARG A 155 -18.23 -5.79 1.59
C ARG A 155 -19.39 -5.00 0.98
N ASN A 156 -19.13 -3.99 0.13
CA ASN A 156 -20.19 -3.24 -0.54
C ASN A 156 -20.88 -4.05 -1.64
N LEU A 157 -20.15 -4.92 -2.34
CA LEU A 157 -20.71 -5.77 -3.38
C LEU A 157 -21.66 -6.83 -2.79
N ASP A 158 -21.34 -7.34 -1.58
CA ASP A 158 -22.19 -8.30 -0.86
C ASP A 158 -23.57 -7.72 -0.45
N PHE A 159 -23.77 -6.39 -0.46
CA PHE A 159 -25.07 -5.76 -0.21
C PHE A 159 -25.94 -5.62 -1.47
N LEU A 160 -25.40 -5.85 -2.67
CA LEU A 160 -26.09 -5.71 -3.96
C LEU A 160 -26.58 -7.05 -4.54
N THR A 161 -26.34 -8.16 -3.85
CA THR A 161 -26.79 -9.52 -4.17
C THR A 161 -27.68 -10.07 -3.07
#